data_AF-A0A6P1IYB2-F1
#
_entry.id   AF-A0A6P1IYB2-F1
#
_cell.length_a   1.000
_cell.length_b   1.000
_cell.length_c   1.000
_cell.angle_alpha   90.00
_cell.angle_beta   90.00
_cell.angle_gamma   90.00
#
_symmetry.space_group_name_H-M   'P 1'
#
loop_
_entity.id
_entity.type
_entity.pdbx_description
1 polymer ?
#
loop_
_entity_poly.entity_id
_entity_poly.type
_entity_poly.pdbx_seq_one_letter_code
_entity_poly.pdbx_strand_id
1 'polypeptide(L)'
;MDDNLRRYAKTPRAWQAIARRDFVGREAHTLLLMANGKRTDQEIARLLGADVTPLLQDLEQQGYLQYAAILVPETDDDDDEREGI
;
A
#
# COMPACT_ATOMS: atom_id res chain seq x y z
N MET A 1 3.23 0.55 21.20
CA MET A 1 2.59 -0.40 20.29
C MET A 1 3.07 -0.01 18.92
N ASP A 2 4.09 -0.71 18.44
CA ASP A 2 4.72 -0.46 17.17
C ASP A 2 3.65 -0.58 16.09
N ASP A 3 3.30 0.56 15.51
CA ASP A 3 2.44 0.66 14.35
C ASP A 3 3.15 -0.13 13.24
N ASN A 4 2.81 -1.41 13.13
CA ASN A 4 3.37 -2.31 12.15
C ASN A 4 2.78 -1.84 10.83
N LEU A 5 3.42 -0.81 10.26
CA LEU A 5 2.93 0.02 9.17
C LEU A 5 2.92 -0.79 7.89
N ARG A 6 1.97 -1.73 7.80
CA ARG A 6 1.82 -2.69 6.71
C ARG A 6 1.19 -1.98 5.53
N ARG A 7 2.06 -1.44 4.69
CA ARG A 7 1.69 -0.83 3.42
C ARG A 7 1.68 -1.91 2.36
N TYR A 8 0.61 -1.99 1.57
CA TYR A 8 0.53 -2.90 0.43
C TYR A 8 0.79 -2.15 -0.88
N ALA A 9 1.68 -2.71 -1.70
CA ALA A 9 1.91 -2.29 -3.07
C ALA A 9 1.36 -3.33 -4.04
N LYS A 10 0.91 -2.85 -5.21
CA LYS A 10 0.47 -3.71 -6.30
C LYS A 10 1.63 -4.40 -6.97
N THR A 11 1.48 -5.70 -7.21
CA THR A 11 2.36 -6.46 -8.11
C THR A 11 1.98 -6.18 -9.58
N PRO A 12 2.81 -6.57 -10.56
CA PRO A 12 2.42 -6.53 -11.98
C PRO A 12 1.11 -7.29 -12.27
N ARG A 13 0.84 -8.36 -11.52
CA ARG A 13 -0.40 -9.14 -11.63
C ARG A 13 -1.62 -8.33 -11.20
N ALA A 14 -1.53 -7.53 -10.14
CA ALA A 14 -2.61 -6.64 -9.73
C ALA A 14 -2.91 -5.56 -10.77
N TRP A 15 -1.89 -5.03 -11.43
CA TRP A 15 -2.09 -4.05 -12.51
C TRP A 15 -2.89 -4.65 -13.68
N GLN A 16 -2.62 -5.90 -14.04
CA GLN A 16 -3.40 -6.61 -15.06
C GLN A 16 -4.84 -6.90 -14.61
N ALA A 17 -5.03 -7.23 -13.32
CA ALA A 17 -6.36 -7.49 -12.76
C ALA A 17 -7.23 -6.23 -12.68
N ILE A 18 -6.65 -5.05 -12.40
CA ILE A 18 -7.40 -3.79 -12.39
C ILE A 18 -8.01 -3.47 -13.75
N ALA A 19 -7.33 -3.85 -14.84
CA ALA A 19 -7.85 -3.66 -16.20
C ALA A 19 -9.09 -4.52 -16.51
N ARG A 20 -9.39 -5.53 -15.68
CA ARG A 20 -10.50 -6.48 -15.88
C ARG A 20 -11.30 -6.63 -14.59
N ARG A 21 -12.22 -5.68 -14.36
CA ARG A 21 -13.06 -5.63 -13.15
C ARG A 21 -13.76 -6.96 -12.82
N ASP A 22 -14.26 -7.66 -13.84
CA ASP A 22 -14.95 -8.95 -13.68
C ASP A 22 -14.06 -10.09 -13.14
N PHE A 23 -12.73 -9.94 -13.22
CA PHE A 23 -11.80 -11.02 -12.85
C PHE A 23 -11.56 -11.13 -11.34
N VAL A 24 -11.70 -10.04 -10.60
CA VAL A 24 -11.40 -9.99 -9.15
C VAL A 24 -12.61 -9.63 -8.30
N GLY A 25 -13.71 -9.18 -8.90
CA GLY A 25 -14.87 -8.70 -8.16
C GLY A 25 -14.70 -7.26 -7.67
N ARG A 26 -15.81 -6.64 -7.24
CA ARG A 26 -15.88 -5.20 -6.96
C ARG A 26 -15.01 -4.77 -5.77
N GLU A 27 -15.05 -5.52 -4.68
CA GLU A 27 -14.36 -5.17 -3.44
C GLU A 27 -12.85 -5.28 -3.61
N ALA A 28 -12.38 -6.40 -4.16
CA ALA A 28 -10.98 -6.59 -4.50
C ALA A 28 -10.48 -5.52 -5.48
N HIS A 29 -11.26 -5.21 -6.52
CA HIS A 29 -10.91 -4.15 -7.47
C HIS A 29 -10.71 -2.79 -6.78
N THR A 30 -11.62 -2.45 -5.86
CA THR A 30 -11.54 -1.21 -5.08
C THR A 30 -10.29 -1.19 -4.18
N LEU A 31 -9.98 -2.30 -3.52
CA LEU A 31 -8.77 -2.42 -2.71
C LEU A 31 -7.49 -2.32 -3.54
N LEU A 32 -7.43 -2.98 -4.69
CA LEU A 32 -6.28 -2.89 -5.60
C LEU A 32 -6.06 -1.45 -6.06
N LEU A 33 -7.12 -0.68 -6.32
CA LEU A 33 -6.99 0.75 -6.65
C LEU A 33 -6.35 1.55 -5.49
N MET A 34 -6.71 1.26 -4.24
CA MET A 34 -6.21 1.99 -3.07
C MET A 34 -4.84 1.54 -2.57
N ALA A 35 -4.48 0.26 -2.73
CA ALA A 35 -3.21 -0.31 -2.30
C ALA A 35 -2.07 0.17 -3.22
N ASN A 36 -1.52 1.35 -2.95
CA ASN A 36 -0.51 2.01 -3.78
C ASN A 36 0.84 2.22 -3.05
N GLY A 37 1.05 1.50 -1.94
CA GLY A 37 2.23 1.64 -1.09
C GLY A 37 2.27 2.91 -0.24
N LYS A 38 1.28 3.80 -0.33
CA LYS A 38 1.21 5.05 0.45
C LYS A 38 0.31 4.97 1.67
N ARG A 39 -0.59 3.99 1.70
CA ARG A 39 -1.59 3.81 2.77
C ARG A 39 -1.38 2.51 3.49
N THR A 40 -1.59 2.52 4.80
CA THR A 40 -1.67 1.29 5.59
C THR A 40 -3.00 0.57 5.38
N ASP A 41 -3.03 -0.70 5.74
CA ASP A 41 -4.27 -1.48 5.89
C ASP A 41 -5.32 -0.77 6.76
N GLN A 42 -4.90 -0.16 7.88
CA GLN A 42 -5.79 0.60 8.77
C GLN A 42 -6.40 1.84 8.10
N GLU A 43 -5.60 2.62 7.36
CA GLU A 43 -6.11 3.78 6.62
C GLU A 43 -7.12 3.37 5.56
N ILE A 44 -6.85 2.25 4.86
CA ILE A 44 -7.75 1.69 3.85
C ILE A 44 -9.06 1.21 4.51
N ALA A 45 -8.99 0.52 5.65
CA ALA A 45 -10.16 0.10 6.42
C ALA A 45 -11.05 1.29 6.81
N ARG A 46 -10.43 2.36 7.31
CA ARG A 46 -11.11 3.59 7.73
C ARG A 46 -11.83 4.29 6.56
N LEU A 47 -11.21 4.32 5.38
CA LEU A 47 -11.80 4.93 4.19
C LEU A 47 -13.00 4.14 3.65
N LEU A 48 -12.97 2.82 3.78
CA LEU A 48 -14.08 1.95 3.36
C LEU A 48 -15.13 1.77 4.45
N GLY A 49 -14.83 2.12 5.70
CA GLY A 49 -15.70 1.89 6.84
C GLY A 49 -15.93 0.39 7.13
N ALA A 50 -14.99 -0.46 6.73
CA ALA A 50 -15.08 -1.91 6.84
C ALA A 50 -13.72 -2.53 7.16
N ASP A 51 -13.71 -3.71 7.78
CA ASP A 51 -12.48 -4.48 7.96
C ASP A 51 -12.04 -5.07 6.61
N VAL A 52 -10.84 -4.69 6.18
CA VAL A 52 -10.26 -5.08 4.88
C VAL A 52 -9.15 -6.11 5.02
N THR A 53 -8.73 -6.38 6.26
CA THR A 53 -7.67 -7.33 6.62
C THR A 53 -7.81 -8.69 5.92
N PRO A 54 -8.97 -9.38 5.96
CA PRO A 54 -9.10 -10.69 5.32
C PRO A 54 -8.91 -10.62 3.81
N LEU A 55 -9.41 -9.55 3.17
CA LEU A 55 -9.33 -9.41 1.73
C LEU A 55 -7.92 -8.97 1.27
N LEU A 56 -7.21 -8.18 2.06
CA LEU A 56 -5.80 -7.85 1.81
C LEU A 56 -4.92 -9.10 1.90
N GLN A 57 -5.13 -9.95 2.90
CA GLN A 57 -4.40 -11.21 3.05
C GLN A 57 -4.69 -12.19 1.91
N ASP A 58 -5.94 -12.27 1.46
CA ASP A 58 -6.31 -13.10 0.31
C ASP A 58 -5.65 -12.60 -0.99
N LEU A 59 -5.66 -11.28 -1.22
CA LEU A 59 -4.98 -10.66 -2.37
C LEU A 59 -3.46 -10.81 -2.32
N GLU A 60 -2.85 -10.79 -1.14
CA GLU A 60 -1.44 -11.09 -0.93
C GLU A 60 -1.13 -12.55 -1.30
N GLN A 61 -1.89 -13.51 -0.75
CA GLN A 61 -1.71 -14.95 -1.02
C GLN A 61 -1.90 -15.30 -2.50
N GLN A 62 -2.78 -14.59 -3.20
CA GLN A 62 -2.98 -14.73 -4.65
C GLN A 62 -1.90 -14.03 -5.49
N GLY A 63 -0.97 -13.31 -4.86
CA GLY A 63 0.14 -12.61 -5.51
C GLY A 63 -0.25 -11.31 -6.19
N TYR A 64 -1.39 -10.72 -5.84
CA TYR A 64 -1.80 -9.39 -6.31
C TYR A 64 -1.15 -8.27 -5.49
N LEU A 65 -0.94 -8.50 -4.20
CA LEU A 65 -0.32 -7.53 -3.30
C LEU A 65 0.99 -8.06 -2.74
N GLN A 66 1.88 -7.14 -2.39
CA GLN A 66 3.10 -7.39 -1.64
C GLN A 66 3.29 -6.29 -0.60
N TYR A 67 3.98 -6.58 0.50
CA TYR A 67 4.38 -5.55 1.44
C TYR A 67 5.32 -4.55 0.74
N ALA A 68 4.94 -3.28 0.79
CA ALA A 68 5.84 -2.20 0.40
C ALA A 68 6.91 -2.12 1.50
N ALA A 69 8.16 -2.43 1.14
CA ALA A 69 9.28 -2.15 2.02
C ALA A 69 9.21 -0.65 2.35
N ILE A 70 9.13 -0.34 3.65
CA ILE A 70 9.27 1.04 4.12
C ILE A 70 10.72 1.40 3.87
N LEU A 71 11.02 1.94 2.68
CA LEU A 71 12.16 2.80 2.52
C LEU A 71 11.83 4.02 3.36
N VAL A 72 12.27 4.00 4.63
CA VAL A 72 12.38 5.23 5.41
C VAL A 72 13.35 6.07 4.58
N PRO A 73 12.92 7.20 3.97
CA PRO A 73 13.91 8.10 3.41
C PRO A 73 14.80 8.48 4.58
N GLU A 74 16.07 8.12 4.51
CA GLU A 74 17.09 8.74 5.35
C GLU A 74 16.88 10.24 5.11
N THR A 75 16.36 10.94 6.12
CA THR A 75 16.37 12.39 6.15
C THR A 75 17.84 12.75 6.04
N ASP A 76 18.26 13.19 4.85
CA ASP A 76 19.32 14.18 4.65
C ASP A 76 18.84 15.46 5.39
N ASP A 77 18.79 15.38 6.72
CA ASP A 77 18.72 16.52 7.63
C ASP A 77 20.17 16.83 7.98
N ASP A 78 20.85 17.48 7.04
CA ASP A 78 21.92 18.44 7.32
C ASP A 78 21.96 19.41 6.12
N ASP A 79 20.89 20.21 6.08
CA ASP A 79 20.80 21.45 5.32
C ASP A 79 21.81 22.46 5.89
N ASP A 80 22.57 23.08 4.98
CA ASP A 80 23.14 24.42 5.11
C ASP A 80 24.32 24.67 6.10
N GLU A 81 25.55 24.49 5.61
CA GLU A 81 26.66 25.38 5.98
C GLU A 81 27.09 26.19 4.74
N ARG A 82 26.23 27.12 4.31
CA ARG A 82 26.66 28.27 3.51
C ARG A 82 26.50 29.55 4.32
N GLU A 83 27.48 29.88 5.15
CA GLU A 83 27.95 31.27 5.32
C GLU A 83 29.32 31.32 6.00
N GLY A 84 30.26 32.01 5.33
CA GLY A 84 31.48 32.55 5.92
C GLY A 84 32.74 31.73 5.67
N ILE A 85 33.51 32.08 4.63
CA ILE A 85 34.74 32.92 4.74
C ILE A 85 34.95 33.68 3.42
#